data_AF-A0A1L3A3M4-F1
#
_entry.id   AF-A0A1L3A3M4-F1
#
_cell.length_a   1.000
_cell.length_b   1.000
_cell.length_c   1.000
_cell.angle_alpha   90.00
_cell.angle_beta   90.00
_cell.angle_gamma   90.00
#
_symmetry.space_group_name_H-M   'P 1'
#
loop_
_entity.id
_entity.type
_entity.pdbx_description
1 polymer ?
#
loop_
_entity_poly.entity_id
_entity_poly.type
_entity_poly.pdbx_seq_one_letter_code
_entity_poly.pdbx_strand_id
1 'polypeptide(L)'
;AGDGFGGWCQTVPQMGDSWFEMGPRSFRGANGIETLKLVHDLGLQEEIISASKPMAKARFVFLRGGLVKLGPWAALREVGIWNLICEPFVPRRLHSEDMDESVYAFAERRFGRGLATLLSAMLTGIYAGDACTLSLQSVFPMLADLENRYGSVILGAVAYMVETLGSKVVALFKKKGPKLPLSAAEAFANKAKQQAFVFSFRKGMGQLPLGLAESV
;
A
#
# COMPACT_ATOMS: atom_id res chain seq x y z
N ALA A 1 25.01 16.57 -3.09
CA ALA A 1 24.78 15.28 -3.78
C ALA A 1 25.66 14.23 -3.11
N GLY A 2 25.22 12.97 -3.02
CA GLY A 2 26.05 11.89 -2.47
C GLY A 2 27.00 11.31 -3.52
N ASP A 3 27.99 10.54 -3.08
CA ASP A 3 29.10 10.05 -3.92
C ASP A 3 28.76 8.82 -4.78
N GLY A 4 27.50 8.34 -4.79
CA GLY A 4 27.09 7.14 -5.50
C GLY A 4 25.65 7.15 -6.00
N PHE A 5 25.31 6.16 -6.83
CA PHE A 5 23.96 5.95 -7.37
C PHE A 5 22.99 5.39 -6.31
N GLY A 6 21.69 5.55 -6.54
CA GLY A 6 20.63 4.88 -5.78
C GLY A 6 20.01 5.66 -4.62
N GLY A 7 20.58 6.80 -4.21
CA GLY A 7 19.98 7.66 -3.19
C GLY A 7 19.75 6.92 -1.87
N TRP A 8 18.48 6.80 -1.44
CA TRP A 8 18.10 6.07 -0.22
C TRP A 8 18.15 4.54 -0.36
N CYS A 9 18.20 4.00 -1.58
CA CYS A 9 18.29 2.56 -1.84
C CYS A 9 19.74 2.09 -1.68
N GLN A 10 20.19 1.95 -0.43
CA GLN A 10 21.55 1.50 -0.11
C GLN A 10 21.52 0.20 0.70
N THR A 11 22.39 -0.72 0.29
CA THR A 11 22.57 -2.02 0.94
C THR A 11 24.03 -2.17 1.36
N VAL A 12 24.28 -2.61 2.60
CA VAL A 12 25.61 -2.78 3.18
C VAL A 12 25.86 -4.27 3.47
N PRO A 13 27.00 -4.83 3.02
CA PRO A 13 27.33 -6.21 3.32
C PRO A 13 27.59 -6.46 4.81
N GLN A 14 27.17 -7.63 5.31
CA GLN A 14 27.43 -8.10 6.68
C GLN A 14 28.25 -9.39 6.65
N MET A 15 28.65 -9.87 7.83
CA MET A 15 29.39 -11.12 7.96
C MET A 15 28.58 -12.30 7.40
N GLY A 16 29.20 -13.12 6.54
CA GLY A 16 28.54 -14.22 5.86
C GLY A 16 27.71 -13.78 4.65
N ASP A 17 26.65 -14.53 4.34
CA ASP A 17 25.71 -14.22 3.24
C ASP A 17 24.51 -13.43 3.80
N SER A 18 24.77 -12.21 4.26
CA SER A 18 23.76 -11.36 4.93
C SER A 18 23.97 -9.90 4.60
N TRP A 19 22.87 -9.15 4.45
CA TRP A 19 22.88 -7.76 4.02
C TRP A 19 21.96 -6.87 4.88
N PHE A 20 22.42 -5.65 5.16
CA PHE A 20 21.61 -4.63 5.81
C PHE A 20 21.15 -3.56 4.83
N GLU A 21 19.87 -3.26 4.87
CA GLU A 21 19.24 -2.20 4.09
C GLU A 21 19.21 -0.91 4.92
N MET A 22 19.79 0.15 4.36
CA MET A 22 19.86 1.48 4.99
C MET A 22 18.60 2.33 4.71
N GLY A 23 17.75 1.89 3.78
CA GLY A 23 16.50 2.55 3.43
C GLY A 23 15.39 1.53 3.10
N PRO A 24 14.84 1.53 1.88
CA PRO A 24 13.79 0.60 1.51
C PRO A 24 14.33 -0.84 1.50
N ARG A 25 13.55 -1.77 2.06
CA ARG A 25 13.93 -3.18 2.17
C ARG A 25 13.21 -4.10 1.18
N SER A 26 12.13 -3.60 0.60
CA SER A 26 11.25 -4.37 -0.25
C SER A 26 10.33 -3.47 -1.05
N PHE A 27 9.74 -4.02 -2.11
CA PHE A 27 8.69 -3.38 -2.89
C PHE A 27 7.50 -4.32 -3.08
N ARG A 28 6.33 -3.77 -3.48
CA ARG A 28 5.08 -4.52 -3.61
C ARG A 28 4.70 -4.75 -5.06
N GLY A 29 4.40 -5.99 -5.43
CA GLY A 29 3.97 -6.31 -6.80
C GLY A 29 2.53 -5.84 -7.14
N ALA A 30 1.67 -5.65 -6.14
CA ALA A 30 0.26 -5.30 -6.38
C ALA A 30 0.09 -3.96 -7.14
N ASN A 31 0.81 -2.92 -6.69
CA ASN A 31 0.84 -1.58 -7.27
C ASN A 31 2.16 -1.27 -7.99
N GLY A 32 3.08 -2.23 -8.08
CA GLY A 32 4.42 -2.09 -8.66
C GLY A 32 4.65 -3.05 -9.83
N ILE A 33 3.64 -3.25 -10.69
CA ILE A 33 3.77 -4.12 -11.87
C ILE A 33 4.87 -3.59 -12.80
N GLU A 34 4.98 -2.27 -12.95
CA GLU A 34 6.04 -1.64 -13.77
C GLU A 34 7.42 -1.86 -13.16
N THR A 35 7.55 -1.86 -11.82
CA THR A 35 8.80 -2.25 -11.15
C THR A 35 9.19 -3.69 -11.47
N LEU A 36 8.22 -4.62 -11.53
CA LEU A 36 8.51 -6.00 -11.92
C LEU A 36 8.90 -6.13 -13.40
N LYS A 37 8.32 -5.32 -14.30
CA LYS A 37 8.78 -5.28 -15.70
C LYS A 37 10.21 -4.75 -15.79
N LEU A 38 10.51 -3.66 -15.07
CA LEU A 38 11.85 -3.11 -15.01
C LEU A 38 12.88 -4.12 -14.50
N VAL A 39 12.53 -4.93 -13.48
CA VAL A 39 13.39 -6.02 -13.00
C VAL A 39 13.73 -7.01 -14.12
N HIS A 40 12.76 -7.35 -14.98
CA HIS A 40 13.00 -8.21 -16.12
C HIS A 40 13.86 -7.53 -17.19
N ASP A 41 13.58 -6.27 -17.50
CA ASP A 41 14.30 -5.51 -18.53
C ASP A 41 15.78 -5.29 -18.15
N LEU A 42 16.09 -5.23 -16.86
CA LEU A 42 17.45 -5.16 -16.32
C LEU A 42 18.12 -6.53 -16.14
N GLY A 43 17.46 -7.64 -16.49
CA GLY A 43 18.02 -8.99 -16.32
C GLY A 43 18.12 -9.46 -14.86
N LEU A 44 17.43 -8.80 -13.92
CA LEU A 44 17.49 -9.08 -12.48
C LEU A 44 16.44 -10.10 -11.99
N GLN A 45 15.74 -10.78 -12.90
CA GLN A 45 14.65 -11.70 -12.54
C GLN A 45 15.08 -12.88 -11.66
N GLU A 46 16.32 -13.38 -11.81
CA GLU A 46 16.85 -14.50 -11.00
C GLU A 46 17.37 -14.03 -9.63
N GLU A 47 17.56 -12.71 -9.47
CA GLU A 47 17.97 -12.09 -8.23
C GLU A 47 16.79 -11.74 -7.34
N ILE A 48 15.56 -11.77 -7.83
CA ILE A 48 14.39 -11.43 -7.02
C ILE A 48 14.13 -12.50 -5.96
N ILE A 49 13.89 -12.07 -4.73
CA ILE A 49 13.42 -12.93 -3.64
C ILE A 49 12.04 -12.46 -3.19
N SER A 50 11.21 -13.41 -2.76
CA SER A 50 9.83 -13.12 -2.37
C SER A 50 9.53 -13.57 -0.96
N ALA A 51 8.79 -12.74 -0.22
CA ALA A 51 8.27 -13.14 1.08
C ALA A 51 7.14 -14.16 0.92
N SER A 52 7.11 -15.17 1.80
CA SER A 52 5.99 -16.12 1.84
C SER A 52 4.67 -15.39 2.08
N LYS A 53 3.59 -15.82 1.38
CA LYS A 53 2.28 -15.16 1.49
C LYS A 53 1.75 -15.07 2.94
N PRO A 54 1.89 -16.10 3.80
CA PRO A 54 1.44 -16.01 5.18
C PRO A 54 2.20 -14.94 5.97
N MET A 55 3.52 -14.87 5.81
CA MET A 55 4.35 -13.87 6.50
C MET A 55 4.07 -12.46 5.99
N ALA A 56 3.95 -12.27 4.68
CA ALA A 56 3.63 -10.97 4.08
C ALA A 56 2.24 -10.41 4.49
N LYS A 57 1.33 -11.29 4.94
CA LYS A 57 0.01 -10.90 5.46
C LYS A 57 0.02 -10.62 6.96
N ALA A 58 0.93 -11.22 7.72
CA ALA A 58 0.99 -11.07 9.16
C ALA A 58 1.58 -9.70 9.56
N ARG A 59 0.71 -8.75 9.89
CA ARG A 59 1.08 -7.43 10.42
C ARG A 59 0.67 -7.35 11.88
N PHE A 60 1.48 -6.69 12.68
CA PHE A 60 1.25 -6.54 14.12
C PHE A 60 1.40 -5.08 14.50
N VAL A 61 0.63 -4.65 15.50
CA VAL A 61 0.79 -3.35 16.16
C VAL A 61 0.91 -3.60 17.65
N PHE A 62 1.84 -2.93 18.31
CA PHE A 62 1.98 -2.98 19.75
C PHE A 62 0.96 -2.02 20.39
N LEU A 63 -0.06 -2.56 21.04
CA LEU A 63 -1.16 -1.81 21.65
C LEU A 63 -1.40 -2.32 23.07
N ARG A 64 -1.58 -1.40 24.02
CA ARG A 64 -1.92 -1.72 25.43
C ARG A 64 -1.00 -2.78 26.06
N GLY A 65 0.31 -2.64 25.83
CA GLY A 65 1.32 -3.53 26.40
C GLY A 65 1.50 -4.88 25.69
N GLY A 66 0.82 -5.13 24.57
CA GLY A 66 0.93 -6.39 23.84
C GLY A 66 0.93 -6.26 22.32
N LEU A 67 1.45 -7.28 21.64
CA LEU A 67 1.39 -7.38 20.17
C LEU A 67 0.02 -7.86 19.73
N VAL A 68 -0.67 -7.04 18.94
CA VAL A 68 -1.96 -7.38 18.33
C VAL A 68 -1.76 -7.65 16.85
N LYS A 69 -2.10 -8.87 16.41
CA LYS A 69 -2.11 -9.21 14.98
C LYS A 69 -3.27 -8.48 14.30
N LEU A 70 -2.96 -7.69 13.29
CA LEU A 70 -3.96 -7.00 12.48
C LEU A 70 -4.74 -7.99 11.61
N GLY A 71 -6.04 -7.75 11.54
CA GLY A 71 -7.01 -8.51 10.76
C GLY A 71 -8.41 -7.94 10.96
N PRO A 72 -9.43 -8.43 10.23
CA PRO A 72 -10.79 -7.88 10.29
C PRO A 72 -11.35 -7.83 11.71
N TRP A 73 -11.15 -8.89 12.50
CA TRP A 73 -11.61 -8.96 13.90
C TRP A 73 -10.87 -7.99 14.83
N ALA A 74 -9.55 -7.86 14.68
CA ALA A 74 -8.78 -6.91 15.46
C ALA A 74 -9.17 -5.48 15.12
N ALA A 75 -9.31 -5.16 13.83
CA ALA A 75 -9.78 -3.85 13.38
C ALA A 75 -11.19 -3.55 13.92
N LEU A 76 -12.12 -4.50 13.83
CA LEU A 76 -13.47 -4.33 14.37
C LEU A 76 -13.46 -4.11 15.89
N ARG A 77 -12.60 -4.82 16.62
CA ARG A 77 -12.45 -4.65 18.08
C ARG A 77 -11.91 -3.26 18.44
N GLU A 78 -10.89 -2.79 17.73
CA GLU A 78 -10.29 -1.47 18.03
C GLU A 78 -11.21 -0.33 17.59
N VAL A 79 -11.79 -0.42 16.39
CA VAL A 79 -12.69 0.62 15.84
C VAL A 79 -14.02 0.63 16.59
N GLY A 80 -14.55 -0.54 16.95
CA GLY A 80 -15.87 -0.71 17.54
C GLY A 80 -16.96 -0.73 16.47
N ILE A 81 -17.87 -1.71 16.56
CA ILE A 81 -18.98 -1.87 15.60
C ILE A 81 -19.89 -0.64 15.57
N TRP A 82 -20.06 0.04 16.71
CA TRP A 82 -20.94 1.22 16.80
C TRP A 82 -20.42 2.39 15.98
N ASN A 83 -19.10 2.62 15.97
CA ASN A 83 -18.49 3.66 15.15
C ASN A 83 -18.67 3.37 13.66
N LEU A 84 -18.67 2.09 13.25
CA LEU A 84 -18.97 1.71 11.86
C LEU A 84 -20.44 1.94 11.50
N ILE A 85 -21.37 1.57 12.39
CA ILE A 85 -22.81 1.76 12.14
C ILE A 85 -23.18 3.25 12.12
N CYS A 86 -22.55 4.05 12.99
CA CYS A 86 -22.84 5.46 13.13
C CYS A 86 -22.09 6.36 12.12
N GLU A 87 -21.05 5.87 11.45
CA GLU A 87 -20.25 6.68 10.51
C GLU A 87 -21.08 7.39 9.42
N PRO A 88 -22.11 6.76 8.81
CA PRO A 88 -22.95 7.44 7.83
C PRO A 88 -23.70 8.66 8.37
N PHE A 89 -23.89 8.76 9.68
CA PHE A 89 -24.55 9.86 10.35
C PHE A 89 -23.58 10.93 10.87
N VAL A 90 -22.27 10.71 10.75
CA VAL A 90 -21.26 11.71 11.10
C VAL A 90 -21.30 12.84 10.07
N PRO A 91 -21.42 14.13 10.50
CA PRO A 91 -21.50 15.25 9.58
C PRO A 91 -20.34 15.30 8.59
N ARG A 92 -20.67 15.59 7.32
CA ARG A 92 -19.67 15.83 6.26
C ARG A 92 -18.85 17.07 6.57
N ARG A 93 -17.53 16.95 6.42
CA ARG A 93 -16.60 18.06 6.22
C ARG A 93 -16.17 18.07 4.76
N LEU A 94 -16.21 19.24 4.13
CA LEU A 94 -15.70 19.43 2.78
C LEU A 94 -14.18 19.54 2.82
N HIS A 95 -13.52 18.78 1.97
CA HIS A 95 -12.07 18.81 1.77
C HIS A 95 -11.74 19.54 0.48
N SER A 96 -10.95 20.60 0.58
CA SER A 96 -10.43 21.39 -0.54
C SER A 96 -9.02 21.87 -0.21
N GLU A 97 -8.32 22.51 -1.14
CA GLU A 97 -6.95 23.01 -0.89
C GLU A 97 -6.87 23.90 0.36
N ASP A 98 -7.87 24.75 0.59
CA ASP A 98 -7.95 25.64 1.77
C ASP A 98 -8.55 24.99 3.01
N MET A 99 -9.08 23.76 2.89
CA MET A 99 -9.81 23.05 3.94
C MET A 99 -9.31 21.62 4.04
N ASP A 100 -8.09 21.45 4.54
CA ASP A 100 -7.52 20.15 4.85
C ASP A 100 -7.62 19.82 6.34
N GLU A 101 -7.62 18.53 6.65
CA GLU A 101 -7.51 18.06 8.03
C GLU A 101 -6.49 16.93 8.14
N SER A 102 -5.98 16.71 9.35
CA SER A 102 -5.05 15.62 9.57
C SER A 102 -5.72 14.26 9.50
N VAL A 103 -4.97 13.23 9.13
CA VAL A 103 -5.47 11.85 9.12
C VAL A 103 -6.04 11.46 10.47
N TYR A 104 -5.37 11.83 11.56
CA TYR A 104 -5.84 11.50 12.91
C TYR A 104 -7.19 12.16 13.20
N ALA A 105 -7.33 13.47 12.93
CA ALA A 105 -8.57 14.20 13.19
C ALA A 105 -9.75 13.65 12.36
N PHE A 106 -9.52 13.33 11.08
CA PHE A 106 -10.51 12.67 10.23
C PHE A 106 -10.96 11.33 10.81
N ALA A 107 -9.99 10.48 11.16
CA ALA A 107 -10.26 9.13 11.63
C ALA A 107 -10.95 9.12 13.00
N GLU A 108 -10.54 9.99 13.92
CA GLU A 108 -11.17 10.12 15.23
C GLU A 108 -12.61 10.62 15.10
N ARG A 109 -12.86 11.64 14.27
CA ARG A 109 -14.20 12.19 14.04
C ARG A 109 -15.16 11.16 13.44
N ARG A 110 -14.71 10.40 12.42
CA ARG A 110 -15.58 9.48 11.68
C ARG A 110 -15.70 8.09 12.28
N PHE A 111 -14.61 7.55 12.81
CA PHE A 111 -14.51 6.15 13.21
C PHE A 111 -14.02 5.97 14.65
N GLY A 112 -13.77 7.06 15.38
CA GLY A 112 -13.28 7.05 16.74
C GLY A 112 -11.77 6.81 16.86
N ARG A 113 -11.28 6.95 18.09
CA ARG A 113 -9.85 6.85 18.45
C ARG A 113 -9.20 5.52 18.05
N GLY A 114 -9.98 4.45 17.99
CA GLY A 114 -9.53 3.13 17.57
C GLY A 114 -8.92 3.15 16.17
N LEU A 115 -9.65 3.69 15.19
CA LEU A 115 -9.13 3.80 13.83
C LEU A 115 -7.97 4.80 13.78
N ALA A 116 -8.09 5.94 14.45
CA ALA A 116 -7.04 6.96 14.48
C ALA A 116 -5.70 6.39 14.98
N THR A 117 -5.73 5.56 16.03
CA THR A 117 -4.54 4.89 16.58
C THR A 117 -3.96 3.86 15.59
N LEU A 118 -4.81 3.07 14.93
CA LEU A 118 -4.37 2.09 13.93
C LEU A 118 -3.74 2.77 12.71
N LEU A 119 -4.33 3.86 12.23
CA LEU A 119 -3.79 4.65 11.13
C LEU A 119 -2.49 5.35 11.53
N SER A 120 -2.39 5.86 12.76
CA SER A 120 -1.15 6.44 13.28
C SER A 120 0.00 5.42 13.22
N ALA A 121 -0.19 4.22 13.77
CA ALA A 121 0.81 3.16 13.69
C ALA A 121 1.17 2.78 12.25
N MET A 122 0.19 2.75 11.34
CA MET A 122 0.43 2.46 9.93
C MET A 122 1.25 3.57 9.26
N LEU A 123 0.95 4.83 9.52
CA LEU A 123 1.61 5.98 8.92
C LEU A 123 3.03 6.19 9.46
N THR A 124 3.29 5.90 10.73
CA THR A 124 4.65 5.81 11.23
C THR A 124 5.46 4.77 10.46
N GLY A 125 4.84 3.65 10.08
CA GLY A 125 5.50 2.61 9.27
C GLY A 125 5.74 2.98 7.80
N ILE A 126 5.02 3.94 7.24
CA ILE A 126 5.13 4.34 5.81
C ILE A 126 5.96 5.62 5.66
N TYR A 127 5.65 6.64 6.46
CA TYR A 127 6.22 7.99 6.36
C TYR A 127 7.18 8.33 7.49
N ALA A 128 7.27 7.50 8.54
CA ALA A 128 7.90 7.88 9.81
C ALA A 128 7.35 9.22 10.38
N GLY A 129 6.11 9.55 10.05
CA GLY A 129 5.45 10.82 10.38
C GLY A 129 4.35 10.68 11.42
N ASP A 130 3.93 11.83 11.95
CA ASP A 130 2.83 11.95 12.91
C ASP A 130 1.49 12.13 12.18
N ALA A 131 0.55 11.20 12.40
CA ALA A 131 -0.80 11.25 11.83
C ALA A 131 -1.61 12.49 12.25
N CYS A 132 -1.24 13.17 13.35
CA CYS A 132 -1.84 14.43 13.77
C CYS A 132 -1.45 15.60 12.86
N THR A 133 -0.38 15.47 12.06
CA THR A 133 0.13 16.51 11.17
C THR A 133 0.01 16.16 9.69
N LEU A 134 -0.06 14.85 9.37
CA LEU A 134 -0.18 14.38 7.99
C LEU A 134 -1.55 14.74 7.39
N SER A 135 -1.51 15.41 6.24
CA SER A 135 -2.65 15.78 5.40
C SER A 135 -3.48 14.57 4.98
N LEU A 136 -4.80 14.60 5.21
CA LEU A 136 -5.72 13.59 4.70
C LEU A 136 -5.73 13.56 3.18
N GLN A 137 -5.81 14.72 2.52
CA GLN A 137 -5.87 14.82 1.06
C GLN A 137 -4.60 14.27 0.40
N SER A 138 -3.43 14.47 1.02
CA SER A 138 -2.17 13.96 0.50
C SER A 138 -2.00 12.45 0.72
N VAL A 139 -2.38 11.96 1.91
CA VAL A 139 -2.11 10.58 2.31
C VAL A 139 -3.20 9.62 1.86
N PHE A 140 -4.47 10.02 1.95
CA PHE A 140 -5.64 9.22 1.59
C PHE A 140 -6.64 10.03 0.74
N PRO A 141 -6.24 10.47 -0.47
CA PRO A 141 -7.09 11.28 -1.35
C PRO A 141 -8.44 10.62 -1.64
N MET A 142 -8.47 9.28 -1.77
CA MET A 142 -9.70 8.53 -1.99
C MET A 142 -10.69 8.66 -0.82
N LEU A 143 -10.23 8.72 0.44
CA LEU A 143 -11.14 8.87 1.58
C LEU A 143 -11.76 10.28 1.61
N ALA A 144 -10.95 11.31 1.30
CA ALA A 144 -11.43 12.68 1.18
C ALA A 144 -12.47 12.81 0.05
N ASP A 145 -12.22 12.19 -1.11
CA ASP A 145 -13.16 12.17 -2.25
C ASP A 145 -14.48 11.47 -1.90
N LEU A 146 -14.43 10.34 -1.18
CA LEU A 146 -15.64 9.63 -0.73
C LEU A 146 -16.46 10.49 0.23
N GLU A 147 -15.83 11.15 1.21
CA GLU A 147 -16.54 12.08 2.11
C GLU A 147 -17.14 13.26 1.33
N ASN A 148 -16.39 13.86 0.40
CA ASN A 148 -16.86 14.99 -0.41
C ASN A 148 -18.11 14.64 -1.22
N ARG A 149 -18.08 13.49 -1.93
CA ARG A 149 -19.16 13.07 -2.83
C ARG A 149 -20.37 12.49 -2.11
N TYR A 150 -20.15 11.62 -1.12
CA TYR A 150 -21.21 10.83 -0.52
C TYR A 150 -21.57 11.27 0.91
N GLY A 151 -20.81 12.18 1.52
CA GLY A 151 -20.97 12.58 2.91
C GLY A 151 -20.54 11.54 3.95
N SER A 152 -20.28 10.31 3.51
CA SER A 152 -19.87 9.15 4.31
C SER A 152 -18.90 8.28 3.53
N VAL A 153 -17.87 7.80 4.21
CA VAL A 153 -16.88 6.89 3.65
C VAL A 153 -17.50 5.53 3.40
N ILE A 154 -18.34 5.03 4.32
CA ILE A 154 -18.99 3.73 4.18
C ILE A 154 -19.99 3.74 3.02
N LEU A 155 -20.84 4.76 2.92
CA LEU A 155 -21.79 4.88 1.80
C LEU A 155 -21.06 4.98 0.47
N GLY A 156 -19.98 5.76 0.42
CA GLY A 156 -19.15 5.85 -0.79
C GLY A 156 -18.48 4.52 -1.17
N ALA A 157 -17.97 3.77 -0.19
CA ALA A 157 -17.40 2.44 -0.44
C ALA A 157 -18.45 1.43 -0.94
N VAL A 158 -19.68 1.48 -0.41
CA VAL A 158 -20.80 0.65 -0.89
C VAL A 158 -21.18 1.03 -2.33
N ALA A 159 -21.31 2.33 -2.62
CA ALA A 159 -21.60 2.80 -3.97
C ALA A 159 -20.54 2.32 -4.99
N TYR A 160 -19.26 2.47 -4.65
CA TYR A 160 -18.15 1.99 -5.46
C TYR A 160 -18.19 0.46 -5.68
N MET A 161 -18.55 -0.31 -4.65
CA MET A 161 -18.68 -1.76 -4.75
C MET A 161 -19.81 -2.16 -5.70
N VAL A 162 -20.98 -1.50 -5.61
CA VAL A 162 -22.13 -1.74 -6.48
C VAL A 162 -21.78 -1.41 -7.94
N GLU A 163 -21.13 -0.27 -8.18
CA GLU A 163 -20.68 0.15 -9.51
C GLU A 163 -19.65 -0.84 -10.11
N THR A 164 -18.70 -1.29 -9.29
CA THR A 164 -17.69 -2.28 -9.70
C THR A 164 -18.32 -3.63 -10.05
N LEU A 165 -19.31 -4.08 -9.27
CA LEU A 165 -20.06 -5.31 -9.54
C LEU A 165 -20.83 -5.19 -10.86
N GLY A 166 -21.57 -4.10 -11.07
CA GLY A 166 -22.27 -3.83 -12.33
C GLY A 166 -21.34 -3.83 -13.54
N SER A 167 -20.20 -3.14 -13.42
CA SER A 167 -19.17 -3.09 -14.46
C SER A 167 -18.61 -4.48 -14.80
N LYS A 168 -18.39 -5.35 -13.81
CA LYS A 168 -17.94 -6.73 -14.03
C LYS A 168 -18.98 -7.57 -14.76
N VAL A 169 -20.25 -7.43 -14.38
CA VAL A 169 -21.37 -8.11 -15.06
C VAL A 169 -21.42 -7.70 -16.53
N VAL A 170 -21.37 -6.40 -16.83
CA VAL A 170 -21.32 -5.90 -18.21
C VAL A 170 -20.10 -6.44 -18.98
N ALA A 171 -18.93 -6.48 -18.35
CA ALA A 171 -17.71 -7.01 -18.97
C ALA A 171 -17.77 -8.52 -19.27
N LEU A 172 -18.55 -9.30 -18.52
CA LEU A 172 -18.80 -10.73 -18.78
C LEU A 172 -19.58 -10.95 -20.08
N PHE A 173 -20.53 -10.07 -20.39
CA PHE A 173 -21.35 -10.14 -21.60
C PHE A 173 -20.72 -9.44 -22.81
N LYS A 174 -19.66 -8.65 -22.62
CA LYS A 174 -18.92 -8.01 -23.72
C LYS A 174 -17.99 -9.04 -24.40
N LYS A 175 -18.17 -9.25 -25.71
CA LYS A 175 -17.24 -10.06 -26.52
C LYS A 175 -15.81 -9.52 -26.34
N LYS A 176 -14.91 -10.35 -25.79
CA LYS A 176 -13.48 -10.01 -25.69
C LYS A 176 -12.91 -9.96 -27.10
N GLY A 177 -12.37 -8.81 -27.49
CA GLY A 177 -11.55 -8.70 -28.69
C GLY A 177 -10.29 -9.56 -28.59
N PRO A 178 -9.55 -9.73 -29.71
CA PRO A 178 -8.29 -10.47 -29.70
C PRO A 178 -7.33 -9.84 -28.68
N LYS A 179 -6.85 -10.66 -27.73
CA LYS A 179 -5.81 -10.23 -26.80
C LYS A 179 -4.50 -10.15 -27.55
N LEU A 180 -3.84 -9.00 -27.52
CA LEU A 180 -2.45 -8.90 -27.96
C LEU A 180 -1.59 -9.87 -27.13
N PRO A 181 -0.58 -10.50 -27.74
CA PRO A 181 0.38 -11.30 -26.98
C PRO A 181 1.11 -10.39 -25.98
N LEU A 182 1.23 -10.87 -24.74
CA LEU A 182 1.97 -10.16 -23.70
C LEU A 182 3.46 -10.12 -24.05
N SER A 183 4.14 -9.03 -23.71
CA SER A 183 5.61 -9.02 -23.73
C SER A 183 6.18 -10.00 -22.70
N ALA A 184 7.46 -10.39 -22.86
CA ALA A 184 8.13 -11.24 -21.88
C ALA A 184 8.14 -10.61 -20.48
N ALA A 185 8.40 -9.31 -20.38
CA ALA A 185 8.35 -8.53 -19.15
C ALA A 185 6.96 -8.53 -18.51
N GLU A 186 5.89 -8.38 -19.32
CA GLU A 186 4.51 -8.44 -18.84
C GLU A 186 4.12 -9.82 -18.33
N ALA A 187 4.52 -10.87 -19.04
CA ALA A 187 4.28 -12.25 -18.63
C ALA A 187 4.98 -12.57 -17.30
N PHE A 188 6.25 -12.16 -17.17
CA PHE A 188 7.01 -12.25 -15.92
C PHE A 188 6.33 -11.49 -14.78
N ALA A 189 6.03 -10.21 -14.97
CA ALA A 189 5.44 -9.36 -13.93
C ALA A 189 4.09 -9.89 -13.44
N ASN A 190 3.25 -10.38 -14.36
CA ASN A 190 1.96 -10.99 -14.02
C ASN A 190 2.13 -12.29 -13.22
N LYS A 191 3.09 -13.15 -13.61
CA LYS A 191 3.40 -14.38 -12.88
C LYS A 191 3.93 -14.09 -11.48
N ALA A 192 4.90 -13.18 -11.36
CA ALA A 192 5.49 -12.78 -10.09
C ALA A 192 4.43 -12.22 -9.13
N LYS A 193 3.58 -11.29 -9.61
CA LYS A 193 2.48 -10.70 -8.83
C LYS A 193 1.50 -11.73 -8.25
N GLN A 194 1.29 -12.85 -8.94
CA GLN A 194 0.44 -13.94 -8.44
C GLN A 194 1.14 -14.79 -7.37
N GLN A 195 2.47 -14.92 -7.46
CA GLN A 195 3.28 -15.73 -6.55
C GLN A 195 3.48 -15.08 -5.19
N ALA A 196 3.69 -13.76 -5.13
CA ALA A 196 3.94 -13.07 -3.86
C ALA A 196 3.46 -11.62 -3.84
N PHE A 197 3.38 -11.05 -2.63
CA PHE A 197 2.94 -9.67 -2.41
C PHE A 197 4.10 -8.68 -2.25
N VAL A 198 5.23 -9.17 -1.72
CA VAL A 198 6.38 -8.39 -1.30
C VAL A 198 7.63 -9.06 -1.84
N PHE A 199 8.48 -8.26 -2.47
CA PHE A 199 9.71 -8.68 -3.13
C PHE A 199 10.87 -7.86 -2.61
N SER A 200 12.05 -8.46 -2.61
CA SER A 200 13.34 -7.79 -2.50
C SER A 200 14.28 -8.46 -3.50
N PHE A 201 15.56 -8.14 -3.44
CA PHE A 201 16.57 -8.87 -4.19
C PHE A 201 17.38 -9.72 -3.23
N ARG A 202 18.05 -10.76 -3.77
CA ARG A 202 19.06 -11.54 -3.06
C ARG A 202 20.00 -10.50 -2.49
N LYS A 203 20.80 -9.86 -3.34
CA LYS A 203 21.64 -8.65 -3.22
C LYS A 203 21.31 -7.50 -2.26
N GLY A 204 20.08 -7.45 -1.77
CA GLY A 204 19.43 -6.23 -1.28
C GLY A 204 19.00 -5.26 -2.38
N MET A 205 18.22 -4.26 -1.99
CA MET A 205 17.52 -3.30 -2.83
C MET A 205 18.45 -2.37 -3.61
N GLY A 206 19.71 -2.24 -3.19
CA GLY A 206 20.74 -1.50 -3.92
C GLY A 206 21.02 -2.04 -5.33
N GLN A 207 20.70 -3.31 -5.61
CA GLN A 207 20.88 -3.87 -6.96
C GLN A 207 20.04 -3.20 -8.03
N LEU A 208 18.84 -2.74 -7.69
CA LEU A 208 17.94 -2.12 -8.65
C LEU A 208 18.50 -0.81 -9.22
N PRO A 209 18.90 0.19 -8.40
CA PRO A 209 19.52 1.40 -8.92
C PRO A 209 20.92 1.18 -9.53
N LEU A 210 21.68 0.18 -9.07
CA LEU A 210 22.96 -0.16 -9.69
C LEU A 210 22.76 -0.73 -11.09
N GLY A 211 21.82 -1.67 -11.26
CA GLY A 211 21.47 -2.22 -12.58
C GLY A 211 20.95 -1.14 -13.54
N LEU A 212 20.20 -0.15 -13.02
CA LEU A 212 19.83 1.03 -13.79
C LEU A 212 21.05 1.84 -14.23
N ALA A 213 21.99 2.13 -13.31
CA ALA A 213 23.18 2.92 -13.61
C ALA A 213 24.10 2.24 -14.63
N GLU A 214 24.17 0.91 -14.63
CA GLU A 214 24.94 0.13 -15.61
C GLU A 214 24.26 0.03 -16.99
N SER A 215 22.96 0.32 -17.07
CA SER A 215 22.17 0.27 -18.31
C SER A 215 22.16 1.59 -19.11
N VAL A 216 22.75 2.66 -18.56
CA VAL A 216 22.88 4.00 -19.18
C VAL A 216 24.28 4.17 -19.75
#